data_AF-A0A6M3JQP0-F1
#
_entry.id   AF-A0A6M3JQP0-F1
#
_cell.length_a   1.000
_cell.length_b   1.000
_cell.length_c   1.000
_cell.angle_alpha   90.00
_cell.angle_beta   90.00
_cell.angle_gamma   90.00
#
_symmetry.space_group_name_H-M   'P 1'
#
loop_
_entity.id
_entity.type
_entity.pdbx_description
1 polymer ?
#
loop_
_entity_poly.entity_id
_entity_poly.type
_entity_poly.pdbx_seq_one_letter_code
_entity_poly.pdbx_strand_id
1 'polypeptide(L)'
;MLISKEESTELIKEALLDDIDSALDIDSSSIHSLIEEMRTHSQKASKYQRAAAIASHLVNNLSLELRVITAEIVDGIYRESERNGRPLAQTARGEIRKTKVPLDERYKSKVEELNEAKEAKDILQGYVYSFVERGRRIKEILNVIKSANYSPRIFGNNNEEDNRRLSTRLRDNENNIEY
;
A
#
# COMPACT_ATOMS: atom_id res chain seq x y z
N MET A 1 -0.84 17.31 9.29
CA MET A 1 -1.39 18.12 8.18
C MET A 1 -2.61 17.36 7.67
N LEU A 2 -3.81 17.94 7.74
CA LEU A 2 -5.03 17.28 7.27
C LEU A 2 -5.17 17.59 5.77
N ILE A 3 -4.91 16.59 4.92
CA ILE A 3 -5.10 16.66 3.47
C ILE A 3 -6.61 16.68 3.21
N SER A 4 -7.08 17.56 2.32
CA SER A 4 -8.52 17.61 1.99
C SER A 4 -8.96 16.34 1.25
N LYS A 5 -10.28 16.08 1.20
CA LYS A 5 -10.82 14.93 0.43
C LYS A 5 -10.48 15.05 -1.06
N GLU A 6 -10.59 16.25 -1.61
CA GLU A 6 -10.30 16.54 -3.01
C GLU A 6 -8.83 16.29 -3.33
N GLU A 7 -7.93 16.85 -2.52
CA GLU A 7 -6.48 16.67 -2.65
C GLU A 7 -6.08 15.19 -2.49
N SER A 8 -6.71 14.47 -1.55
CA SER A 8 -6.49 13.03 -1.39
C SER A 8 -6.90 12.25 -2.64
N THR A 9 -8.04 12.60 -3.24
CA THR A 9 -8.57 11.92 -4.43
C THR A 9 -7.67 12.18 -5.65
N GLU A 10 -7.14 13.39 -5.78
CA GLU A 10 -6.25 13.78 -6.86
C GLU A 10 -4.91 13.04 -6.80
N LEU A 11 -4.30 12.96 -5.61
CA LEU A 11 -3.07 12.18 -5.38
C LEU A 11 -3.25 10.69 -5.66
N ILE A 12 -4.42 10.13 -5.33
CA ILE A 12 -4.74 8.73 -5.65
C ILE A 12 -4.84 8.54 -7.17
N LYS A 13 -5.55 9.43 -7.87
CA LYS A 13 -5.71 9.36 -9.33
C LYS A 13 -4.36 9.46 -10.04
N GLU A 14 -3.51 10.39 -9.63
CA GLU A 14 -2.17 10.53 -10.19
C GLU A 14 -1.37 9.24 -10.05
N ALA A 15 -1.40 8.59 -8.87
CA ALA A 15 -0.71 7.33 -8.66
C ALA A 15 -1.31 6.15 -9.44
N LEU A 16 -2.61 6.20 -9.77
CA LEU A 16 -3.28 5.17 -10.56
C LEU A 16 -3.05 5.31 -12.07
N LEU A 17 -2.67 6.50 -12.55
CA LEU A 17 -2.36 6.76 -13.96
C LEU A 17 -0.93 6.34 -14.35
N ASP A 18 -0.08 6.01 -13.39
CA ASP A 18 1.27 5.53 -13.65
C ASP A 18 1.23 4.22 -14.47
N ASP A 19 2.07 4.14 -15.51
CA ASP A 19 2.32 2.88 -16.23
C ASP A 19 3.13 1.94 -15.33
N ILE A 20 2.40 1.05 -14.65
CA ILE A 20 2.96 0.15 -13.65
C ILE A 20 3.94 -0.86 -14.28
N ASP A 21 3.70 -1.28 -15.51
CA ASP A 21 4.53 -2.28 -16.18
C ASP A 21 5.92 -1.72 -16.46
N SER A 22 5.97 -0.49 -16.97
CA SER A 22 7.23 0.26 -17.10
C SER A 22 7.89 0.51 -15.74
N ALA A 23 7.11 0.83 -14.71
CA ALA A 23 7.65 1.14 -13.38
C ALA A 23 8.21 -0.10 -12.63
N LEU A 24 7.71 -1.30 -12.97
CA LEU A 24 8.14 -2.57 -12.37
C LEU A 24 9.32 -3.22 -13.08
N ASP A 25 9.61 -2.83 -14.32
CA ASP A 25 10.75 -3.37 -15.08
C ASP A 25 12.07 -3.19 -14.32
N ILE A 26 12.99 -4.15 -14.45
CA ILE A 26 14.28 -4.16 -13.75
C ILE A 26 15.38 -4.06 -14.79
N ASP A 27 16.09 -2.94 -14.82
CA ASP A 27 17.30 -2.82 -15.62
C ASP A 27 18.42 -3.71 -15.05
N SER A 28 18.57 -4.88 -15.67
CA SER A 28 19.61 -5.86 -15.35
C SER A 28 20.76 -5.86 -16.37
N SER A 29 20.92 -4.80 -17.17
CA SER A 29 21.97 -4.70 -18.20
C SER A 29 23.39 -4.79 -17.64
N SER A 30 23.59 -4.35 -16.41
CA SER A 30 24.87 -4.45 -15.70
C SER A 30 24.70 -4.53 -14.19
N ILE A 31 25.76 -4.95 -13.48
CA ILE A 31 25.79 -4.92 -12.00
C ILE A 31 25.60 -3.48 -11.49
N HIS A 32 26.20 -2.51 -12.16
CA HIS A 32 26.05 -1.11 -11.80
C HIS A 32 24.60 -0.65 -11.93
N SER A 33 23.93 -1.00 -13.02
CA SER A 33 22.51 -0.71 -13.24
C SER A 33 21.63 -1.31 -12.15
N LEU A 34 21.88 -2.56 -11.74
CA LEU A 34 21.14 -3.21 -10.65
C LEU A 34 21.34 -2.52 -9.30
N ILE A 35 22.55 -2.02 -9.02
CA ILE A 35 22.84 -1.28 -7.78
C ILE A 35 22.10 0.07 -7.80
N GLU A 36 22.10 0.78 -8.93
CA GLU A 36 21.36 2.04 -9.07
C GLU A 36 19.83 1.82 -9.00
N GLU A 37 19.32 0.75 -9.59
CA GLU A 37 17.91 0.36 -9.44
C GLU A 37 17.57 0.08 -7.97
N MET A 38 18.47 -0.56 -7.22
CA MET A 38 18.26 -0.81 -5.79
C MET A 38 18.27 0.47 -4.96
N ARG A 39 19.15 1.43 -5.29
CA ARG A 39 19.22 2.74 -4.63
C ARG A 39 17.94 3.54 -4.84
N THR A 40 17.47 3.62 -6.08
CA THR A 40 16.28 4.39 -6.46
C THR A 40 14.97 3.67 -6.14
N HIS A 41 14.99 2.35 -5.93
CA HIS A 41 13.82 1.54 -5.61
C HIS A 41 13.03 2.07 -4.40
N SER A 42 13.73 2.43 -3.32
CA SER A 42 13.10 2.94 -2.10
C SER A 42 12.26 4.20 -2.36
N GLN A 43 12.75 5.10 -3.23
CA GLN A 43 12.05 6.32 -3.60
C GLN A 43 10.82 6.03 -4.44
N LYS A 44 10.96 5.16 -5.46
CA LYS A 44 9.84 4.70 -6.31
C LYS A 44 8.74 4.03 -5.46
N ALA A 45 9.13 3.10 -4.58
CA ALA A 45 8.20 2.39 -3.69
C ALA A 45 7.50 3.34 -2.70
N SER A 46 8.21 4.36 -2.21
CA SER A 46 7.66 5.34 -1.26
C SER A 46 6.47 6.13 -1.83
N LYS A 47 6.47 6.43 -3.15
CA LYS A 47 5.32 7.08 -3.83
C LYS A 47 4.05 6.26 -3.63
N TYR A 48 4.06 4.99 -3.99
CA TYR A 48 2.90 4.10 -3.91
C TYR A 48 2.50 3.78 -2.47
N GLN A 49 3.46 3.67 -1.56
CA GLN A 49 3.16 3.51 -0.14
C GLN A 49 2.39 4.71 0.43
N ARG A 50 2.81 5.94 0.07
CA ARG A 50 2.08 7.15 0.46
C ARG A 50 0.68 7.18 -0.14
N ALA A 51 0.54 6.90 -1.43
CA ALA A 51 -0.76 6.86 -2.08
C ALA A 51 -1.70 5.82 -1.45
N ALA A 52 -1.21 4.60 -1.17
CA ALA A 52 -1.97 3.55 -0.51
C ALA A 52 -2.40 3.92 0.92
N ALA A 53 -1.54 4.64 1.66
CA ALA A 53 -1.86 5.14 2.99
C ALA A 53 -2.97 6.21 2.93
N ILE A 54 -2.90 7.14 1.96
CA ILE A 54 -3.93 8.17 1.72
C ILE A 54 -5.26 7.50 1.34
N ALA A 55 -5.25 6.53 0.42
CA ALA A 55 -6.45 5.77 0.04
C ALA A 55 -7.08 5.02 1.23
N SER A 56 -6.24 4.42 2.08
CA SER A 56 -6.71 3.75 3.30
C SER A 56 -7.38 4.73 4.27
N HIS A 57 -6.82 5.94 4.41
CA HIS A 57 -7.42 6.99 5.24
C HIS A 57 -8.76 7.47 4.66
N LEU A 58 -8.85 7.64 3.34
CA LEU A 58 -10.09 8.01 2.66
C LEU A 58 -11.20 6.97 2.87
N VAL A 59 -10.89 5.68 2.74
CA VAL A 59 -11.81 4.57 3.02
C VAL A 59 -12.32 4.61 4.46
N ASN A 60 -11.44 4.90 5.43
CA ASN A 60 -11.82 5.02 6.83
C ASN A 60 -12.77 6.20 7.07
N ASN A 61 -12.47 7.36 6.47
CA ASN A 61 -13.33 8.54 6.57
C ASN A 61 -14.72 8.29 5.96
N LEU A 62 -14.79 7.76 4.75
CA LEU A 62 -16.06 7.45 4.09
C LEU A 62 -16.85 6.39 4.86
N SER A 63 -16.16 5.40 5.46
CA SER A 63 -16.79 4.40 6.32
C SER A 63 -17.39 5.03 7.59
N LEU A 64 -16.73 6.05 8.15
CA LEU A 64 -17.24 6.81 9.29
C LEU A 64 -18.47 7.64 8.88
N GLU A 65 -18.39 8.38 7.77
CA GLU A 65 -19.50 9.16 7.21
C GLU A 65 -20.74 8.28 6.98
N LEU A 66 -20.56 7.10 6.40
CA LEU A 66 -21.66 6.17 6.15
C LEU A 66 -22.33 5.69 7.46
N ARG A 67 -21.55 5.50 8.54
CA ARG A 67 -22.09 5.17 9.86
C ARG A 67 -22.90 6.32 10.45
N VAL A 68 -22.44 7.57 10.26
CA VAL A 68 -23.17 8.76 10.69
C VAL A 68 -24.50 8.86 9.94
N ILE A 69 -24.48 8.78 8.61
CA ILE A 69 -25.70 8.78 7.77
C ILE A 69 -26.67 7.69 8.21
N THR A 70 -26.17 6.47 8.44
CA THR A 70 -26.99 5.36 8.94
C THR A 70 -27.65 5.69 10.28
N ALA A 71 -26.90 6.30 11.21
CA ALA A 71 -27.43 6.70 12.52
C ALA A 71 -28.49 7.80 12.39
N GLU A 72 -28.25 8.81 11.57
CA GLU A 72 -29.21 9.90 11.30
C GLU A 72 -30.52 9.39 10.72
N ILE A 73 -30.46 8.48 9.74
CA ILE A 73 -31.66 7.89 9.12
C ILE A 73 -32.46 7.11 10.17
N VAL A 74 -31.79 6.24 10.94
CA VAL A 74 -32.44 5.43 11.98
C VAL A 74 -33.07 6.32 13.04
N ASP A 75 -32.33 7.32 13.54
CA ASP A 75 -32.82 8.23 14.57
C ASP A 75 -33.99 9.10 14.06
N GLY A 76 -33.91 9.57 12.82
CA GLY A 76 -34.98 10.30 12.15
C GLY A 76 -36.29 9.51 12.11
N ILE A 77 -36.24 8.24 11.69
CA ILE A 77 -37.40 7.34 11.64
C ILE A 77 -38.00 7.09 13.04
N TYR A 78 -37.15 6.91 14.06
CA TYR A 78 -37.61 6.74 15.43
C TYR A 78 -38.34 7.99 15.95
N ARG A 79 -37.73 9.17 15.79
CA ARG A 79 -38.32 10.45 16.23
C ARG A 79 -39.64 10.73 15.52
N GLU A 80 -39.73 10.43 14.23
CA GLU A 80 -40.99 10.57 13.47
C GLU A 80 -42.07 9.63 14.00
N SER A 81 -41.72 8.38 14.28
CA SER A 81 -42.65 7.38 14.81
C SER A 81 -43.17 7.74 16.21
N GLU A 82 -42.31 8.28 17.08
CA GLU A 82 -42.70 8.82 18.38
C GLU A 82 -43.64 10.02 18.26
N ARG A 83 -43.33 10.98 17.38
CA ARG A 83 -44.19 12.15 17.12
C ARG A 83 -45.55 11.76 16.57
N ASN A 84 -45.62 10.70 15.77
CA ASN A 84 -46.86 10.17 15.21
C ASN A 84 -47.63 9.24 16.18
N GLY A 85 -47.20 9.14 17.45
CA GLY A 85 -47.87 8.38 18.50
C GLY A 85 -47.76 6.86 18.35
N ARG A 86 -46.83 6.37 17.50
CA ARG A 86 -46.60 4.93 17.25
C ARG A 86 -45.13 4.60 17.52
N PRO A 87 -44.67 4.60 18.78
CA PRO A 87 -43.27 4.34 19.10
C PRO A 87 -42.86 2.95 18.64
N LEU A 88 -41.70 2.85 18.00
CA LEU A 88 -41.15 1.59 17.52
C LEU A 88 -40.45 0.85 18.68
N ALA A 89 -40.61 -0.47 18.73
CA ALA A 89 -39.86 -1.32 19.66
C ALA A 89 -38.34 -1.17 19.43
N GLN A 90 -37.52 -1.33 20.46
CA GLN A 90 -36.06 -1.18 20.34
C GLN A 90 -35.42 -2.16 19.34
N THR A 91 -36.04 -3.33 19.16
CA THR A 91 -35.62 -4.36 18.19
C THR A 91 -35.76 -3.91 16.73
N ALA A 92 -36.63 -2.92 16.44
CA ALA A 92 -36.86 -2.41 15.08
C ALA A 92 -35.63 -1.71 14.47
N ARG A 93 -34.64 -1.28 15.28
CA ARG A 93 -33.38 -0.69 14.78
C ARG A 93 -32.67 -1.60 13.79
N GLY A 94 -32.65 -2.91 14.05
CA GLY A 94 -32.01 -3.89 13.18
C GLY A 94 -32.73 -4.01 11.84
N GLU A 95 -34.07 -3.98 11.85
CA GLU A 95 -34.89 -4.06 10.64
C GLU A 95 -34.78 -2.80 9.80
N ILE A 96 -34.83 -1.61 10.41
CA ILE A 96 -34.66 -0.33 9.72
C ILE A 96 -33.32 -0.28 8.99
N ARG A 97 -32.23 -0.71 9.62
CA ARG A 97 -30.90 -0.77 9.00
C ARG A 97 -30.84 -1.68 7.77
N LYS A 98 -31.64 -2.74 7.74
CA LYS A 98 -31.67 -3.69 6.61
C LYS A 98 -32.63 -3.29 5.51
N THR A 99 -33.71 -2.57 5.83
CA THR A 99 -34.85 -2.37 4.92
C THR A 99 -35.07 -0.93 4.50
N LYS A 100 -34.74 0.06 5.35
CA LYS A 100 -35.00 1.48 5.10
C LYS A 100 -33.73 2.25 4.78
N VAL A 101 -32.65 2.02 5.53
CA VAL A 101 -31.35 2.69 5.30
C VAL A 101 -30.84 2.48 3.87
N PRO A 102 -30.86 1.27 3.28
CA PRO A 102 -30.38 1.05 1.91
C PRO A 102 -31.22 1.75 0.82
N LEU A 103 -32.41 2.25 1.18
CA LEU A 103 -33.29 2.97 0.24
C LEU A 103 -33.03 4.48 0.24
N ASP A 104 -32.32 5.03 1.25
CA ASP A 104 -31.98 6.46 1.31
C ASP A 104 -30.90 6.80 0.27
N GLU A 105 -31.17 7.82 -0.54
CA GLU A 105 -30.25 8.24 -1.63
C GLU A 105 -28.89 8.72 -1.11
N ARG A 106 -28.83 9.36 0.08
CA ARG A 106 -27.56 9.77 0.69
C ARG A 106 -26.73 8.57 1.09
N TYR A 107 -27.38 7.51 1.57
CA TYR A 107 -26.72 6.25 1.89
C TYR A 107 -26.18 5.57 0.61
N LYS A 108 -27.00 5.46 -0.44
CA LYS A 108 -26.59 4.84 -1.71
C LYS A 108 -25.39 5.55 -2.34
N SER A 109 -25.48 6.86 -2.50
CA SER A 109 -24.39 7.68 -3.06
C SER A 109 -23.10 7.51 -2.25
N LYS A 110 -23.19 7.48 -0.92
CA LYS A 110 -22.01 7.28 -0.06
C LYS A 110 -21.44 5.86 -0.14
N VAL A 111 -22.27 4.85 -0.36
CA VAL A 111 -21.81 3.46 -0.59
C VAL A 111 -21.03 3.36 -1.90
N GLU A 112 -21.49 4.02 -2.96
CA GLU A 112 -20.79 4.07 -4.25
C GLU A 112 -19.41 4.72 -4.09
N GLU A 113 -19.33 5.91 -3.49
CA GLU A 113 -18.06 6.58 -3.19
C GLU A 113 -17.11 5.69 -2.36
N LEU A 114 -17.64 4.97 -1.37
CA LEU A 114 -16.85 4.07 -0.53
C LEU A 114 -16.31 2.86 -1.32
N ASN A 115 -17.09 2.32 -2.25
CA ASN A 115 -16.68 1.18 -3.06
C ASN A 115 -15.58 1.58 -4.05
N GLU A 116 -15.71 2.72 -4.71
CA GLU A 116 -14.66 3.28 -5.57
C GLU A 116 -13.35 3.51 -4.79
N ALA A 117 -13.45 4.09 -3.59
CA ALA A 117 -12.27 4.31 -2.74
C ALA A 117 -11.61 3.00 -2.28
N LYS A 118 -12.40 1.95 -2.02
CA LYS A 118 -11.87 0.62 -1.68
C LYS A 118 -11.15 -0.02 -2.86
N GLU A 119 -11.72 0.06 -4.06
CA GLU A 119 -11.08 -0.46 -5.26
C GLU A 119 -9.74 0.24 -5.51
N ALA A 120 -9.72 1.57 -5.46
CA ALA A 120 -8.49 2.35 -5.59
C ALA A 120 -7.43 1.97 -4.54
N LYS A 121 -7.85 1.81 -3.28
CA LYS A 121 -6.99 1.34 -2.19
C LYS A 121 -6.40 -0.04 -2.51
N ASP A 122 -7.22 -0.99 -2.95
CA ASP A 122 -6.80 -2.37 -3.19
C ASP A 122 -5.83 -2.46 -4.38
N ILE A 123 -6.06 -1.68 -5.45
CA ILE A 123 -5.12 -1.55 -6.57
C ILE A 123 -3.76 -1.01 -6.07
N LEU A 124 -3.77 0.09 -5.31
CA LEU A 124 -2.54 0.70 -4.79
C LEU A 124 -1.80 -0.24 -3.82
N GLN A 125 -2.52 -1.03 -3.03
CA GLN A 125 -1.92 -2.08 -2.20
C GLN A 125 -1.26 -3.17 -3.06
N GLY A 126 -1.89 -3.55 -4.18
CA GLY A 126 -1.28 -4.40 -5.20
C GLY A 126 0.03 -3.83 -5.73
N TYR A 127 0.08 -2.53 -6.05
CA TYR A 127 1.30 -1.87 -6.49
C TYR A 127 2.40 -1.90 -5.42
N VAL A 128 2.06 -1.61 -4.16
CA VAL A 128 3.01 -1.71 -3.04
C VAL A 128 3.59 -3.13 -2.96
N TYR A 129 2.74 -4.16 -3.07
CA TYR A 129 3.19 -5.55 -3.06
C TYR A 129 4.14 -5.87 -4.22
N SER A 130 3.78 -5.46 -5.44
CA SER A 130 4.62 -5.64 -6.64
C SER A 130 5.99 -4.97 -6.48
N PHE A 131 6.05 -3.78 -5.89
CA PHE A 131 7.32 -3.11 -5.59
C PHE A 131 8.14 -3.86 -4.53
N VAL A 132 7.51 -4.39 -3.48
CA VAL A 132 8.21 -5.21 -2.48
C VAL A 132 8.84 -6.45 -3.15
N GLU A 133 8.09 -7.15 -3.99
CA GLU A 133 8.60 -8.31 -4.73
C GLU A 133 9.69 -7.93 -5.74
N ARG A 134 9.54 -6.79 -6.43
CA ARG A 134 10.60 -6.25 -7.30
C ARG A 134 11.90 -6.03 -6.53
N GLY A 135 11.83 -5.39 -5.36
CA GLY A 135 13.00 -5.16 -4.51
C GLY A 135 13.65 -6.47 -4.04
N ARG A 136 12.84 -7.48 -3.71
CA ARG A 136 13.32 -8.83 -3.39
C ARG A 136 14.01 -9.47 -4.60
N ARG A 137 13.44 -9.35 -5.79
CA ARG A 137 14.00 -9.92 -7.03
C ARG A 137 15.36 -9.32 -7.37
N ILE A 138 15.53 -8.00 -7.22
CA ILE A 138 16.82 -7.33 -7.40
C ILE A 138 17.88 -7.90 -6.44
N LYS A 139 17.52 -8.13 -5.16
CA LYS A 139 18.43 -8.78 -4.18
C LYS A 139 18.81 -10.20 -4.60
N GLU A 140 17.85 -10.99 -5.06
CA GLU A 140 18.11 -12.36 -5.54
C GLU A 140 19.12 -12.35 -6.69
N ILE A 141 18.92 -11.47 -7.69
CA ILE A 141 19.83 -11.35 -8.84
C ILE A 141 21.24 -10.93 -8.38
N LEU A 142 21.34 -9.92 -7.51
CA LEU A 142 22.62 -9.47 -6.95
C LEU A 142 23.33 -10.59 -6.17
N ASN A 143 22.60 -11.41 -5.42
CA ASN A 143 23.15 -12.54 -4.69
C ASN A 143 23.64 -13.67 -5.62
N VAL A 144 22.92 -13.95 -6.71
CA VAL A 144 23.36 -14.91 -7.74
C VAL A 144 24.64 -14.41 -8.40
N ILE A 145 24.71 -13.14 -8.77
CA ILE A 145 25.92 -12.55 -9.36
C ILE A 145 27.07 -12.59 -8.37
N LYS A 146 26.83 -12.23 -7.10
CA LYS A 146 27.85 -12.29 -6.05
C LYS A 146 28.38 -13.71 -5.89
N SER A 147 27.51 -14.71 -5.79
CA SER A 147 27.91 -16.12 -5.65
C SER A 147 28.57 -16.69 -6.90
N ALA A 148 28.17 -16.29 -8.10
CA ALA A 148 28.85 -16.66 -9.35
C ALA A 148 30.26 -16.06 -9.44
N ASN A 149 30.43 -14.80 -9.05
CA ASN A 149 31.73 -14.14 -8.97
C ASN A 149 32.59 -14.63 -7.78
N TYR A 150 31.94 -15.17 -6.73
CA TYR A 150 32.57 -15.80 -5.58
C TYR A 150 32.74 -17.31 -5.73
N SER A 151 32.42 -17.92 -6.87
CA SER A 151 32.93 -19.26 -7.14
C SER A 151 34.44 -19.09 -7.27
N PRO A 152 35.25 -19.47 -6.26
CA PRO A 152 36.67 -19.57 -6.50
C PRO A 152 36.74 -20.55 -7.66
N ARG A 153 37.48 -20.19 -8.69
CA ARG A 153 37.85 -21.14 -9.72
C ARG A 153 38.20 -22.44 -8.99
N ILE A 154 37.40 -23.49 -9.20
CA ILE A 154 37.83 -24.87 -8.99
C ILE A 154 38.84 -25.13 -10.11
N PHE A 155 39.92 -24.37 -10.10
CA PHE A 155 41.14 -24.45 -10.90
C PHE A 155 42.18 -23.80 -10.01
N GLY A 156 43.00 -24.66 -9.41
CA GLY A 156 43.86 -24.34 -8.31
C GLY A 156 44.80 -23.19 -8.59
N ASN A 157 44.98 -22.34 -7.59
CA ASN A 157 46.27 -22.27 -6.95
C ASN A 157 46.12 -21.64 -5.56
N ASN A 158 46.79 -22.28 -4.61
CA ASN A 158 46.88 -21.88 -3.22
C ASN A 158 47.45 -20.47 -3.11
N ASN A 159 46.73 -19.55 -2.47
CA ASN A 159 47.30 -18.41 -1.76
C ASN A 159 46.30 -18.00 -0.66
N GLU A 160 46.37 -18.70 0.47
CA GLU A 160 45.52 -18.48 1.65
C GLU A 160 45.65 -17.06 2.24
N GLU A 161 46.73 -16.34 1.92
CA GLU A 161 47.01 -15.01 2.45
C GLU A 161 46.11 -13.91 1.85
N ASP A 162 45.80 -14.00 0.55
CA ASP A 162 44.98 -13.00 -0.12
C ASP A 162 43.50 -13.13 0.26
N ASN A 163 43.01 -14.36 0.45
CA ASN A 163 41.66 -14.61 0.95
C ASN A 163 41.47 -14.14 2.40
N ARG A 164 42.50 -14.27 3.27
CA ARG A 164 42.45 -13.70 4.62
C ARG A 164 42.35 -12.17 4.59
N ARG A 165 43.14 -11.48 3.76
CA ARG A 165 43.12 -10.01 3.65
C ARG A 165 41.78 -9.46 3.15
N LEU A 166 41.11 -10.15 2.24
CA LEU A 166 39.77 -9.79 1.75
C LEU A 166 38.69 -10.00 2.83
N SER A 167 38.78 -11.08 3.61
CA SER A 167 37.82 -11.35 4.69
C SER A 167 37.90 -10.34 5.84
N THR A 168 39.09 -9.82 6.17
CA THR A 168 39.26 -8.80 7.21
C THR A 168 38.66 -7.46 6.78
N ARG A 169 38.88 -7.02 5.53
CA ARG A 169 38.36 -5.74 5.01
C ARG A 169 36.83 -5.70 4.89
N LEU A 170 36.19 -6.85 4.68
CA LEU A 170 34.73 -6.92 4.61
C LEU A 170 34.08 -6.83 5.99
N ARG A 171 34.70 -7.41 7.03
CA ARG A 171 34.26 -7.24 8.43
C ARG A 171 34.38 -5.79 8.91
N ASP A 172 35.43 -5.10 8.51
CA ASP A 172 35.65 -3.70 8.91
C ASP A 172 34.63 -2.74 8.25
N ASN A 173 34.06 -3.12 7.10
CA ASN A 173 32.98 -2.37 6.45
C ASN A 173 31.58 -2.69 7.02
N GLU A 174 31.36 -3.89 7.55
CA GLU A 174 30.10 -4.24 8.22
C GLU A 174 29.93 -3.52 9.57
N ASN A 175 31.03 -3.23 10.27
CA ASN A 175 31.01 -2.50 11.55
C ASN A 175 30.91 -0.96 11.42
N ASN A 176 30.99 -0.41 10.20
CA ASN A 176 30.87 1.03 9.96
C ASN A 176 29.49 1.45 9.45
N ILE A 177 28.53 0.53 9.46
CA ILE A 177 27.13 0.76 9.10
C ILE A 177 26.27 0.32 10.29
N GLU A 178 26.47 0.93 11.46
CA GLU A 178 25.45 0.97 12.52
C GLU A 178 24.79 2.35 12.52
N TYR A 179 23.47 2.31 12.30
CA TYR A 179 22.39 3.31 12.35
C TYR A 179 22.71 4.79 12.59
#